data_AF-A0A935B5G6-F1
#
_entry.id   AF-A0A935B5G6-F1
#
_cell.length_a   1.000
_cell.length_b   1.000
_cell.length_c   1.000
_cell.angle_alpha   90.00
_cell.angle_beta   90.00
_cell.angle_gamma   90.00
#
_symmetry.space_group_name_H-M   'P 1'
#
loop_
_entity.id
_entity.type
_entity.pdbx_description
1 polymer ?
#
loop_
_entity_poly.entity_id
_entity_poly.type
_entity_poly.pdbx_seq_one_letter_code
_entity_poly.pdbx_strand_id
1 'polypeptide(L)'
;MAISKSEGVTPTERLLAQLCDRTFLKLWSFPNPCREDGKELCDLIVVFENEVLIFFDRESRRFDTNPSDVNLAWKRWRKEVIDKQVATAHGAERYIRKGRPIFLDTKQAEPFPIPIDPQNARFHKVVVAHGVRDACRHSSPSNVSGSLAISYEPKGPTSVDQPFFVEIDRDNPVHILDTDNLEIALNELDTIFDFTAYLNAKIEAIERHKFLTYWIVPRRMV
;
A
#
# COMPACT_ATOMS: atom_id res chain seq x y z
N MET A 1 23.73 1.27 19.42
CA MET A 1 23.95 0.25 18.37
C MET A 1 23.26 0.76 17.12
N ALA A 2 23.96 0.87 15.99
CA ALA A 2 23.37 1.39 14.76
C ALA A 2 22.55 0.26 14.11
N ILE A 3 21.26 0.51 13.85
CA ILE A 3 20.39 -0.45 13.15
C ILE A 3 20.73 -0.38 11.66
N SER A 4 21.11 -1.51 11.05
CA SER A 4 21.33 -1.60 9.62
C SER A 4 20.00 -1.89 8.91
N LYS A 5 19.55 -0.97 8.05
CA LYS A 5 18.32 -1.11 7.25
C LYS A 5 18.66 -1.45 5.80
N SER A 6 17.79 -2.18 5.11
CA SER A 6 17.87 -2.34 3.64
C SER A 6 17.67 -0.98 2.95
N GLU A 7 18.13 -0.83 1.71
CA GLU A 7 17.88 0.38 0.90
C GLU A 7 16.74 0.18 -0.12
N GLY A 8 16.12 -1.01 -0.18
CA GLY A 8 15.13 -1.39 -1.19
C GLY A 8 15.75 -2.12 -2.39
N VAL A 9 15.09 -3.16 -2.89
CA VAL A 9 15.62 -4.05 -3.93
C VAL A 9 15.32 -3.50 -5.32
N THR A 10 14.07 -3.10 -5.58
CA THR A 10 13.63 -2.53 -6.86
C THR A 10 13.67 -0.99 -6.88
N PRO A 11 13.65 -0.34 -8.06
CA PRO A 11 13.61 1.13 -8.13
C PRO A 11 12.40 1.77 -7.44
N THR A 12 11.23 1.14 -7.49
CA THR A 12 10.01 1.64 -6.84
C THR A 12 10.05 1.41 -5.33
N GLU A 13 10.56 0.26 -4.87
CA GLU A 13 10.86 0.05 -3.44
C GLU A 13 11.87 1.07 -2.90
N ARG A 14 12.93 1.37 -3.67
CA ARG A 14 13.90 2.42 -3.30
C ARG A 14 13.26 3.79 -3.24
N LEU A 15 12.34 4.10 -4.15
CA LEU A 15 11.58 5.35 -4.12
C LEU A 15 10.70 5.41 -2.87
N LEU A 16 9.97 4.35 -2.54
CA LEU A 16 9.18 4.24 -1.32
C LEU A 16 10.06 4.45 -0.07
N ALA A 17 11.20 3.76 0.01
CA ALA A 17 12.16 3.91 1.08
C ALA A 17 12.69 5.35 1.18
N GLN A 18 13.01 5.99 0.05
CA GLN A 18 13.48 7.37 -0.01
C GLN A 18 12.41 8.38 0.41
N LEU A 19 11.14 8.18 0.02
CA LEU A 19 10.04 9.03 0.46
C LEU A 19 9.85 8.92 1.99
N CYS A 20 9.95 7.72 2.54
CA CYS A 20 9.96 7.53 3.99
C CYS A 20 11.20 8.12 4.67
N ASP A 21 12.36 8.13 4.01
CA ASP A 21 13.60 8.70 4.54
C ASP A 21 13.59 10.23 4.59
N ARG A 22 12.82 10.87 3.72
CA ARG A 22 12.66 12.33 3.66
C ARG A 22 11.59 12.86 4.61
N THR A 23 10.75 11.98 5.14
CA THR A 23 9.68 12.28 6.09
C THR A 23 10.09 11.87 7.51
N PHE A 24 9.31 12.24 8.53
CA PHE A 24 9.57 11.76 9.91
C PHE A 24 9.34 10.24 10.07
N LEU A 25 8.96 9.54 8.99
CA LEU A 25 8.80 8.08 8.92
C LEU A 25 10.14 7.34 9.07
N LYS A 26 11.27 7.96 8.74
CA LYS A 26 12.60 7.32 8.74
C LYS A 26 12.94 6.56 10.02
N LEU A 27 12.55 7.10 11.18
CA LEU A 27 12.85 6.48 12.48
C LEU A 27 12.08 5.17 12.69
N TRP A 28 10.89 5.07 12.09
CA TRP A 28 9.90 4.03 12.32
C TRP A 28 9.81 3.00 11.19
N SER A 29 10.47 3.27 10.06
CA SER A 29 10.39 2.48 8.84
C SER A 29 11.52 1.45 8.73
N PHE A 30 11.17 0.22 8.33
CA PHE A 30 12.11 -0.90 8.18
C PHE A 30 11.83 -1.61 6.87
N PRO A 31 12.67 -1.43 5.85
CA PRO A 31 12.49 -2.02 4.53
C PRO A 31 12.86 -3.51 4.50
N ASN A 32 12.18 -4.25 3.64
CA ASN A 32 12.38 -5.67 3.34
C ASN A 32 12.52 -6.60 4.58
N PRO A 33 11.67 -6.48 5.63
CA PRO A 33 11.72 -7.40 6.76
C PRO A 33 11.47 -8.84 6.30
N CYS A 34 12.10 -9.79 6.96
CA CYS A 34 12.08 -11.21 6.64
C CYS A 34 11.40 -12.03 7.74
N ARG A 35 10.81 -13.15 7.31
CA ARG A 35 10.21 -14.17 8.19
C ARG A 35 11.27 -15.17 8.68
N GLU A 36 10.87 -16.02 9.62
CA GLU A 36 11.71 -17.14 10.11
C GLU A 36 12.00 -18.23 9.07
N ASP A 37 11.37 -18.19 7.88
CA ASP A 37 11.74 -19.04 6.75
C ASP A 37 12.69 -18.34 5.75
N GLY A 38 13.19 -17.15 6.09
CA GLY A 38 14.11 -16.36 5.27
C GLY A 38 13.45 -15.67 4.07
N LYS A 39 12.13 -15.83 3.89
CA LYS A 39 11.39 -15.12 2.84
C LYS A 39 10.96 -13.75 3.33
N GLU A 40 10.91 -12.80 2.41
CA GLU A 40 10.41 -11.45 2.66
C GLU A 40 8.96 -11.48 3.16
N LEU A 41 8.68 -10.65 4.16
CA LEU A 41 7.37 -10.47 4.76
C LEU A 41 6.55 -9.41 3.99
N CYS A 42 7.20 -8.31 3.63
CA CYS A 42 6.64 -7.15 2.92
C CYS A 42 7.78 -6.23 2.46
N ASP A 43 7.48 -5.25 1.60
CA ASP A 43 8.48 -4.30 1.09
C ASP A 43 8.93 -3.29 2.15
N LEU A 44 8.02 -2.86 3.02
CA LEU A 44 8.30 -1.93 4.11
C LEU A 44 7.34 -2.17 5.27
N ILE A 45 7.86 -2.25 6.50
CA ILE A 45 7.05 -2.20 7.72
C ILE A 45 7.34 -0.90 8.45
N VAL A 46 6.28 -0.24 8.93
CA VAL A 46 6.40 0.93 9.82
C VAL A 46 5.65 0.63 11.10
N VAL A 47 6.32 0.79 12.24
CA VAL A 47 5.72 0.54 13.56
C VAL A 47 5.84 1.79 14.41
N PHE A 48 4.70 2.31 14.87
CA PHE A 48 4.63 3.49 15.72
C PHE A 48 3.52 3.32 16.75
N GLU A 49 3.86 3.36 18.03
CA GLU A 49 2.93 3.01 19.12
C GLU A 49 2.30 1.63 18.87
N ASN A 50 0.97 1.55 18.80
CA ASN A 50 0.22 0.35 18.44
C ASN A 50 -0.13 0.28 16.95
N GLU A 51 0.31 1.21 16.13
CA GLU A 51 0.09 1.20 14.68
C GLU A 51 1.15 0.38 13.97
N VAL A 52 0.70 -0.57 13.14
CA VAL A 52 1.57 -1.40 12.30
C VAL A 52 1.14 -1.23 10.85
N LEU A 53 1.95 -0.52 10.08
CA LEU A 53 1.74 -0.31 8.65
C LEU A 53 2.58 -1.33 7.88
N ILE A 54 1.94 -2.06 6.97
CA ILE A 54 2.58 -3.09 6.14
C ILE A 54 2.40 -2.69 4.68
N PHE A 55 3.48 -2.28 4.03
CA PHE A 55 3.47 -1.82 2.65
C PHE A 55 3.87 -2.93 1.69
N PHE A 56 3.17 -2.97 0.56
CA PHE A 56 3.49 -3.76 -0.60
C PHE A 56 3.62 -2.84 -1.81
N ASP A 57 4.79 -2.82 -2.43
CA ASP A 57 5.08 -2.01 -3.60
C ASP A 57 5.01 -2.87 -4.86
N ARG A 58 4.25 -2.42 -5.87
CA ARG A 58 4.15 -3.18 -7.10
C ARG A 58 4.00 -2.30 -8.33
N GLU A 59 4.98 -2.44 -9.23
CA GLU A 59 4.95 -1.89 -10.58
C GLU A 59 4.59 -2.93 -11.63
N SER A 60 3.85 -2.52 -12.66
CA SER A 60 3.59 -3.33 -13.84
C SER A 60 3.63 -2.47 -15.11
N ARG A 61 4.42 -2.92 -16.08
CA ARG A 61 4.66 -2.24 -17.37
C ARG A 61 3.62 -2.53 -18.44
N ARG A 62 2.45 -3.04 -18.05
CA ARG A 62 1.42 -3.52 -19.01
C ARG A 62 0.76 -2.41 -19.81
N PHE A 63 0.83 -1.17 -19.33
CA PHE A 63 0.25 -0.02 -19.99
C PHE A 63 1.30 0.86 -20.71
N ASP A 64 2.59 0.55 -20.60
CA ASP A 64 3.68 1.29 -21.26
C ASP A 64 3.50 1.35 -22.80
N THR A 65 2.86 0.34 -23.39
CA THR A 65 2.70 0.21 -24.83
C THR A 65 1.33 0.67 -25.36
N ASN A 66 0.49 1.30 -24.53
CA ASN A 66 -0.89 1.68 -24.88
C ASN A 66 -1.66 0.51 -25.53
N PRO A 67 -2.06 -0.50 -24.73
CA PRO A 67 -2.67 -1.72 -25.25
C PRO A 67 -3.95 -1.43 -26.02
N SER A 68 -4.14 -2.09 -27.17
CA SER A 68 -5.36 -1.98 -27.97
C SER A 68 -6.60 -2.54 -27.26
N ASP A 69 -6.43 -3.57 -26.43
CA ASP A 69 -7.47 -4.09 -25.55
C ASP A 69 -7.20 -3.68 -24.10
N VAL A 70 -7.75 -2.52 -23.73
CA VAL A 70 -7.65 -1.94 -22.38
C VAL A 70 -8.26 -2.84 -21.32
N ASN A 71 -9.36 -3.55 -21.63
CA ASN A 71 -10.04 -4.40 -20.65
C ASN A 71 -9.19 -5.62 -20.28
N LEU A 72 -8.62 -6.30 -21.27
CA LEU A 72 -7.73 -7.43 -21.01
C LEU A 72 -6.44 -7.00 -20.30
N ALA A 73 -5.85 -5.88 -20.72
CA ALA A 73 -4.68 -5.31 -20.07
C ALA A 73 -4.97 -4.94 -18.61
N TRP A 74 -6.11 -4.28 -18.36
CA TRP A 74 -6.58 -3.95 -17.03
C TRP A 74 -6.75 -5.17 -16.15
N LYS A 75 -7.46 -6.20 -16.61
CA LYS A 75 -7.67 -7.45 -15.83
C LYS A 75 -6.34 -8.08 -15.41
N ARG A 76 -5.37 -8.12 -16.33
CA ARG A 76 -4.03 -8.67 -16.06
C ARG A 76 -3.25 -7.79 -15.08
N TRP A 77 -3.31 -6.48 -15.26
CA TRP A 77 -2.67 -5.51 -14.39
C TRP A 77 -3.27 -5.58 -12.97
N ARG A 78 -4.60 -5.50 -12.81
CA ARG A 78 -5.29 -5.59 -11.52
C ARG A 78 -4.94 -6.88 -10.79
N LYS A 79 -5.00 -8.02 -11.49
CA LYS A 79 -4.65 -9.32 -10.89
C LYS A 79 -3.22 -9.33 -10.35
N GLU A 80 -2.29 -8.70 -11.06
CA GLU A 80 -0.88 -8.68 -10.70
C GLU A 80 -0.56 -7.68 -9.58
N VAL A 81 -1.08 -6.45 -9.71
CA VAL A 81 -0.71 -5.30 -8.89
C VAL A 81 -1.61 -5.12 -7.67
N ILE A 82 -2.88 -5.52 -7.77
CA ILE A 82 -3.86 -5.38 -6.68
C ILE A 82 -4.14 -6.73 -6.05
N ASP A 83 -4.80 -7.65 -6.77
CA ASP A 83 -5.42 -8.82 -6.15
C ASP A 83 -4.38 -9.74 -5.46
N LYS A 84 -3.22 -9.95 -6.11
CA LYS A 84 -2.10 -10.71 -5.51
C LYS A 84 -1.51 -9.99 -4.29
N GLN A 85 -1.33 -8.67 -4.36
CA GLN A 85 -0.72 -7.90 -3.27
C GLN A 85 -1.64 -7.82 -2.06
N VAL A 86 -2.94 -7.63 -2.27
CA VAL A 86 -3.98 -7.70 -1.22
C VAL A 86 -3.92 -9.06 -0.51
N ALA A 87 -3.83 -10.17 -1.25
CA ALA A 87 -3.72 -11.50 -0.68
C ALA A 87 -2.45 -11.68 0.17
N THR A 88 -1.30 -11.20 -0.32
CA THR A 88 -0.02 -11.21 0.40
C THR A 88 -0.09 -10.34 1.66
N ALA A 89 -0.71 -9.16 1.59
CA ALA A 89 -0.87 -8.25 2.71
C ALA A 89 -1.70 -8.85 3.84
N HIS A 90 -2.80 -9.53 3.50
CA HIS A 90 -3.54 -10.32 4.50
C HIS A 90 -2.69 -11.45 5.08
N GLY A 91 -1.82 -12.07 4.28
CA GLY A 91 -0.86 -13.07 4.74
C GLY A 91 0.13 -12.53 5.75
N ALA A 92 0.70 -11.35 5.48
CA ALA A 92 1.64 -10.68 6.37
C ALA A 92 1.00 -10.27 7.70
N GLU A 93 -0.19 -9.65 7.66
CA GLU A 93 -0.93 -9.34 8.89
C GLU A 93 -1.18 -10.60 9.72
N ARG A 94 -1.67 -11.69 9.10
CA ARG A 94 -1.87 -12.97 9.80
C ARG A 94 -0.58 -13.54 10.38
N TYR A 95 0.56 -13.33 9.73
CA TYR A 95 1.86 -13.78 10.22
C TYR A 95 2.24 -13.02 11.50
N ILE A 96 2.13 -11.69 11.49
CA ILE A 96 2.47 -10.84 12.64
C ILE A 96 1.48 -11.07 13.78
N ARG A 97 0.18 -11.22 13.48
CA ARG A 97 -0.86 -11.52 14.50
C ARG A 97 -0.61 -12.81 15.27
N LYS A 98 0.11 -13.76 14.69
CA LYS A 98 0.51 -15.02 15.35
C LYS A 98 1.72 -14.86 16.27
N GLY A 99 2.30 -13.66 16.38
CA GLY A 99 3.50 -13.40 17.18
C GLY A 99 4.74 -14.10 16.63
N ARG A 100 4.79 -14.37 15.32
CA ARG A 100 5.95 -15.03 14.70
C ARG A 100 7.14 -14.06 14.59
N PRO A 101 8.39 -14.57 14.70
CA PRO A 101 9.58 -13.73 14.61
C PRO A 101 9.70 -13.00 13.27
N ILE A 102 10.22 -11.77 13.32
CA ILE A 102 10.53 -10.91 12.17
C ILE A 102 12.01 -10.52 12.29
N PHE A 103 12.70 -10.46 11.16
CA PHE A 103 14.12 -10.14 11.07
C PHE A 103 14.35 -9.01 10.06
N LEU A 104 15.45 -8.28 10.19
CA LEU A 104 15.87 -7.24 9.25
C LEU A 104 16.79 -7.77 8.13
N ASP A 105 17.13 -9.05 8.18
CA ASP A 105 17.98 -9.70 7.18
C ASP A 105 17.53 -11.14 6.90
N THR A 106 17.91 -11.65 5.73
CA THR A 106 17.55 -13.00 5.27
C THR A 106 18.26 -14.12 6.02
N LYS A 107 19.38 -13.84 6.70
CA LYS A 107 20.11 -14.81 7.53
C LYS A 107 19.59 -14.88 8.97
N GLN A 108 18.59 -14.06 9.31
CA GLN A 108 17.94 -14.03 10.63
C GLN A 108 18.91 -13.67 11.76
N ALA A 109 19.93 -12.86 11.46
CA ALA A 109 20.92 -12.42 12.43
C ALA A 109 20.44 -11.22 13.26
N GLU A 110 19.65 -10.34 12.64
CA GLU A 110 19.16 -9.09 13.20
C GLU A 110 17.64 -9.18 13.44
N PRO A 111 17.18 -9.40 14.68
CA PRO A 111 15.75 -9.42 14.99
C PRO A 111 15.14 -8.03 14.81
N PHE A 112 13.85 -7.99 14.48
CA PHE A 112 13.11 -6.75 14.38
C PHE A 112 13.14 -6.00 15.73
N PRO A 113 13.58 -4.72 15.77
CA PRO A 113 13.97 -4.06 17.00
C PRO A 113 12.80 -3.52 17.82
N ILE A 114 11.60 -3.43 17.24
CA ILE A 114 10.41 -2.88 17.92
C ILE A 114 9.45 -4.03 18.23
N PRO A 115 9.14 -4.30 19.51
CA PRO A 115 8.16 -5.32 19.85
C PRO A 115 6.77 -4.89 19.34
N ILE A 116 6.07 -5.82 18.70
CA ILE A 116 4.68 -5.63 18.27
C ILE A 116 3.81 -6.45 19.22
N ASP A 117 2.85 -5.81 19.89
CA ASP A 117 1.81 -6.50 20.64
C ASP A 117 0.65 -6.87 19.72
N PRO A 118 0.49 -8.15 19.33
CA PRO A 118 -0.51 -8.56 18.35
C PRO A 118 -1.96 -8.33 18.79
N GLN A 119 -2.20 -8.21 20.10
CA GLN A 119 -3.54 -8.07 20.68
C GLN A 119 -4.03 -6.62 20.60
N ASN A 120 -3.12 -5.67 20.82
CA ASN A 120 -3.43 -4.24 20.83
C ASN A 120 -3.04 -3.52 19.52
N ALA A 121 -2.30 -4.18 18.64
CA ALA A 121 -1.88 -3.60 17.37
C ALA A 121 -3.05 -3.35 16.40
N ARG A 122 -3.10 -2.14 15.87
CA ARG A 122 -3.93 -1.75 14.73
C ARG A 122 -3.11 -1.88 13.45
N PHE A 123 -3.61 -2.68 12.51
CA PHE A 123 -2.89 -3.01 11.28
C PHE A 123 -3.44 -2.23 10.09
N HIS A 124 -2.54 -1.54 9.41
CA HIS A 124 -2.82 -0.83 8.16
C HIS A 124 -2.06 -1.50 7.02
N LYS A 125 -2.77 -2.20 6.14
CA LYS A 125 -2.16 -2.79 4.93
C LYS A 125 -2.21 -1.74 3.83
N VAL A 126 -1.09 -1.47 3.20
CA VAL A 126 -0.96 -0.48 2.12
C VAL A 126 -0.39 -1.17 0.89
N VAL A 127 -1.05 -1.02 -0.25
CA VAL A 127 -0.53 -1.44 -1.55
C VAL A 127 -0.25 -0.18 -2.36
N VAL A 128 1.00 -0.01 -2.74
CA VAL A 128 1.47 1.04 -3.64
C VAL A 128 1.47 0.48 -5.07
N ALA A 129 0.58 1.01 -5.91
CA ALA A 129 0.29 0.49 -7.23
C ALA A 129 0.81 1.42 -8.33
N HIS A 130 1.80 0.96 -9.09
CA HIS A 130 2.46 1.75 -10.13
C HIS A 130 2.13 1.25 -11.55
N GLY A 131 2.39 2.11 -12.55
CA GLY A 131 2.34 1.74 -13.98
C GLY A 131 0.98 1.89 -14.67
N VAL A 132 0.06 2.68 -14.11
CA VAL A 132 -1.26 2.96 -14.73
C VAL A 132 -1.60 4.44 -14.87
N ARG A 133 -0.74 5.35 -14.40
CA ARG A 133 -1.01 6.80 -14.36
C ARG A 133 -1.49 7.35 -15.72
N ASP A 134 -0.69 7.12 -16.76
CA ASP A 134 -1.00 7.66 -18.09
C ASP A 134 -2.25 7.00 -18.67
N ALA A 135 -2.43 5.69 -18.49
CA ALA A 135 -3.63 5.00 -18.94
C ALA A 135 -4.90 5.53 -18.25
N CYS A 136 -4.82 5.84 -16.94
CA CYS A 136 -5.90 6.47 -16.19
C CYS A 136 -6.23 7.87 -16.74
N ARG A 137 -5.22 8.70 -17.07
CA ARG A 137 -5.44 10.02 -17.69
C ARG A 137 -6.10 9.93 -19.06
N HIS A 138 -5.67 8.99 -19.89
CA HIS A 138 -6.27 8.80 -21.23
C HIS A 138 -7.69 8.23 -21.16
N SER A 139 -8.05 7.53 -20.08
CA SER A 139 -9.38 6.93 -19.91
C SER A 139 -10.51 7.96 -19.74
N SER A 140 -10.20 9.14 -19.21
CA SER A 140 -11.18 10.21 -19.00
C SER A 140 -10.51 11.58 -18.95
N PRO A 141 -11.02 12.57 -19.70
CA PRO A 141 -10.51 13.94 -19.63
C PRO A 141 -10.72 14.60 -18.25
N SER A 142 -11.57 14.03 -17.39
CA SER A 142 -11.77 14.49 -16.02
C SER A 142 -10.81 13.85 -15.01
N ASN A 143 -10.09 12.77 -15.37
CA ASN A 143 -9.09 12.13 -14.51
C ASN A 143 -7.72 12.79 -14.70
N VAL A 144 -7.63 14.05 -14.26
CA VAL A 144 -6.44 14.89 -14.49
C VAL A 144 -5.22 14.41 -13.73
N SER A 145 -5.40 13.77 -12.57
CA SER A 145 -4.30 13.11 -11.84
C SER A 145 -3.79 11.88 -12.55
N GLY A 146 -4.68 11.06 -13.12
CA GLY A 146 -4.36 9.69 -13.49
C GLY A 146 -4.48 8.72 -12.31
N SER A 147 -5.30 9.06 -11.33
CA SER A 147 -5.49 8.24 -10.13
C SER A 147 -6.49 7.11 -10.38
N LEU A 148 -6.36 6.04 -9.61
CA LEU A 148 -7.34 4.97 -9.55
C LEU A 148 -8.61 5.43 -8.81
N ALA A 149 -9.77 4.98 -9.26
CA ALA A 149 -10.99 5.05 -8.47
C ALA A 149 -11.05 3.83 -7.53
N ILE A 150 -11.27 4.07 -6.24
CA ILE A 150 -11.25 3.02 -5.22
C ILE A 150 -12.60 2.99 -4.52
N SER A 151 -13.18 1.79 -4.39
CA SER A 151 -14.40 1.53 -3.62
C SER A 151 -14.12 0.55 -2.50
N TYR A 152 -14.58 0.86 -1.29
CA TYR A 152 -14.70 -0.09 -0.19
C TYR A 152 -16.15 -0.49 -0.03
N GLU A 153 -16.43 -1.77 -0.20
CA GLU A 153 -17.78 -2.30 -0.22
C GLU A 153 -17.82 -3.76 0.25
N PRO A 154 -19.00 -4.28 0.66
CA PRO A 154 -19.12 -5.68 1.05
C PRO A 154 -18.87 -6.57 -0.16
N LYS A 155 -18.24 -7.73 0.05
CA LYS A 155 -18.15 -8.76 -0.99
C LYS A 155 -19.54 -9.13 -1.51
N GLY A 156 -19.82 -8.77 -2.76
CA GLY A 156 -21.06 -9.05 -3.45
C GLY A 156 -20.86 -9.89 -4.71
N PRO A 157 -21.93 -10.48 -5.27
CA PRO A 157 -21.86 -11.26 -6.51
C PRO A 157 -21.63 -10.38 -7.75
N THR A 158 -21.75 -9.06 -7.62
CA THR A 158 -21.59 -8.10 -8.71
C THR A 158 -20.34 -7.28 -8.45
N SER A 159 -19.23 -7.68 -9.07
CA SER A 159 -18.04 -6.83 -9.17
C SER A 159 -18.17 -5.94 -10.40
N VAL A 160 -17.93 -4.64 -10.26
CA VAL A 160 -17.82 -3.71 -11.37
C VAL A 160 -16.51 -4.02 -12.12
N ASP A 161 -16.64 -4.64 -13.29
CA ASP A 161 -15.53 -4.93 -14.20
C ASP A 161 -15.22 -3.72 -15.09
N GLN A 162 -14.93 -2.58 -14.46
CA GLN A 162 -14.57 -1.34 -15.15
C GLN A 162 -13.06 -1.08 -15.03
N PRO A 163 -12.37 -0.76 -16.15
CA PRO A 163 -10.98 -0.33 -16.11
C PRO A 163 -10.75 0.83 -15.13
N PHE A 164 -9.63 0.75 -14.40
CA PHE A 164 -9.17 1.78 -13.46
C PHE A 164 -10.08 1.99 -12.23
N PHE A 165 -11.06 1.10 -12.01
CA PHE A 165 -11.88 1.03 -10.82
C PHE A 165 -11.49 -0.20 -9.99
N VAL A 166 -11.14 0.02 -8.73
CA VAL A 166 -10.66 -1.02 -7.81
C VAL A 166 -11.61 -1.16 -6.64
N GLU A 167 -12.23 -2.34 -6.54
CA GLU A 167 -13.08 -2.72 -5.42
C GLU A 167 -12.25 -3.46 -4.37
N ILE A 168 -12.38 -3.04 -3.12
CA ILE A 168 -11.72 -3.62 -1.96
C ILE A 168 -12.78 -4.05 -0.94
N ASP A 169 -12.58 -5.23 -0.38
CA ASP A 169 -13.41 -5.77 0.68
C ASP A 169 -13.35 -4.86 1.93
N ARG A 170 -14.48 -4.28 2.30
CA ARG A 170 -14.57 -3.38 3.46
C ARG A 170 -14.36 -4.09 4.80
N ASP A 171 -14.67 -5.39 4.89
CA ASP A 171 -14.56 -6.15 6.14
C ASP A 171 -13.10 -6.56 6.43
N ASN A 172 -12.22 -6.42 5.44
CA ASN A 172 -10.79 -6.65 5.57
C ASN A 172 -10.03 -5.66 4.68
N PRO A 173 -10.05 -4.36 5.00
CA PRO A 173 -9.63 -3.31 4.09
C PRO A 173 -8.11 -3.30 3.85
N VAL A 174 -7.73 -2.91 2.64
CA VAL A 174 -6.35 -2.59 2.23
C VAL A 174 -6.36 -1.20 1.59
N HIS A 175 -5.42 -0.34 1.98
CA HIS A 175 -5.27 0.98 1.39
C HIS A 175 -4.52 0.90 0.07
N ILE A 176 -5.19 1.24 -1.03
CA ILE A 176 -4.54 1.35 -2.33
C ILE A 176 -4.09 2.80 -2.52
N LEU A 177 -2.79 2.98 -2.78
CA LEU A 177 -2.19 4.26 -3.16
C LEU A 177 -1.53 4.06 -4.51
N ASP A 178 -1.80 4.92 -5.48
CA ASP A 178 -0.97 4.99 -6.69
C ASP A 178 0.23 5.93 -6.45
N THR A 179 1.12 6.05 -7.43
CA THR A 179 2.30 6.92 -7.34
C THR A 179 1.96 8.34 -6.88
N ASP A 180 0.88 8.90 -7.40
CA ASP A 180 0.51 10.31 -7.18
C ASP A 180 -0.08 10.48 -5.79
N ASN A 181 -0.97 9.58 -5.41
CA ASN A 181 -1.64 9.63 -4.13
C ASN A 181 -0.65 9.37 -2.98
N LEU A 182 0.36 8.52 -3.20
CA LEU A 182 1.43 8.31 -2.23
C LEU A 182 2.25 9.58 -2.05
N GLU A 183 2.68 10.21 -3.14
CA GLU A 183 3.47 11.45 -3.09
C GLU A 183 2.69 12.57 -2.40
N ILE A 184 1.41 12.77 -2.75
CA ILE A 184 0.55 13.75 -2.08
C ILE A 184 0.43 13.42 -0.59
N ALA A 185 0.11 12.18 -0.23
CA ALA A 185 -0.07 11.81 1.16
C ALA A 185 1.19 12.01 1.99
N LEU A 186 2.37 11.64 1.47
CA LEU A 186 3.63 11.78 2.20
C LEU A 186 4.17 13.21 2.24
N ASN A 187 3.80 14.08 1.29
CA ASN A 187 4.17 15.49 1.33
C ASN A 187 3.26 16.31 2.26
N GLU A 188 1.97 15.98 2.32
CA GLU A 188 0.98 16.71 3.14
C GLU A 188 0.86 16.13 4.56
N LEU A 189 1.18 14.85 4.75
CA LEU A 189 1.12 14.11 6.01
C LEU A 189 2.51 13.52 6.31
N ASP A 190 3.51 14.40 6.38
CA ASP A 190 4.93 14.04 6.45
C ASP A 190 5.40 13.54 7.83
N THR A 191 4.51 13.55 8.83
CA THR A 191 4.73 12.88 10.11
C THR A 191 4.05 11.53 10.19
N ILE A 192 4.67 10.59 10.92
CA ILE A 192 4.04 9.29 11.18
C ILE A 192 2.69 9.44 11.86
N PHE A 193 2.54 10.43 12.74
CA PHE A 193 1.30 10.70 13.47
C PHE A 193 0.20 11.17 12.53
N ASP A 194 0.50 12.13 11.63
CA ASP A 194 -0.48 12.64 10.67
C ASP A 194 -0.90 11.56 9.67
N PHE A 195 0.07 10.76 9.20
CA PHE A 195 -0.21 9.68 8.26
C PHE A 195 -1.05 8.57 8.90
N THR A 196 -0.73 8.12 10.11
CA THR A 196 -1.56 7.12 10.81
C THR A 196 -2.94 7.68 11.14
N ALA A 197 -3.05 8.93 11.61
CA ALA A 197 -4.33 9.59 11.86
C ALA A 197 -5.23 9.63 10.61
N TYR A 198 -4.66 9.91 9.42
CA TYR A 198 -5.39 9.83 8.16
C TYR A 198 -5.89 8.42 7.84
N LEU A 199 -5.04 7.39 7.99
CA LEU A 199 -5.45 6.00 7.74
C LEU A 199 -6.54 5.56 8.73
N ASN A 200 -6.46 5.99 9.98
CA ASN A 200 -7.46 5.72 11.01
C ASN A 200 -8.81 6.32 10.67
N ALA A 201 -8.84 7.61 10.33
CA ALA A 201 -10.06 8.28 9.90
C ALA A 201 -10.67 7.61 8.66
N LYS A 202 -9.82 7.11 7.75
CA LYS A 202 -10.26 6.36 6.57
C LYS A 202 -10.89 5.01 6.95
N ILE A 203 -10.32 4.26 7.88
CA ILE A 203 -10.91 3.02 8.40
C ILE A 203 -12.25 3.29 9.07
N GLU A 204 -12.34 4.31 9.93
CA GLU A 204 -13.60 4.70 10.58
C GLU A 204 -14.70 5.05 9.56
N ALA A 205 -14.34 5.73 8.47
CA ALA A 205 -15.26 6.01 7.36
C ALA A 205 -15.72 4.73 6.65
N ILE A 206 -14.81 3.78 6.40
CA ILE A 206 -15.13 2.47 5.79
C ILE A 206 -16.10 1.68 6.68
N GLU A 207 -15.93 1.72 8.00
CA GLU A 207 -16.81 1.04 8.96
C GLU A 207 -18.20 1.69 9.02
N ARG A 208 -18.23 3.03 9.05
CA ARG A 208 -19.47 3.82 9.14
C ARG A 208 -20.34 3.71 7.89
N HIS A 209 -19.75 3.60 6.70
CA HIS A 209 -20.47 3.65 5.44
C HIS A 209 -20.47 2.29 4.74
N LYS A 210 -21.66 1.84 4.30
CA LYS A 210 -21.79 0.58 3.56
C LYS A 210 -20.97 0.59 2.26
N PHE A 211 -20.89 1.74 1.61
CA PHE A 211 -20.09 1.97 0.41
C PHE A 211 -19.28 3.25 0.62
N LEU A 212 -17.98 3.19 0.36
CA LEU A 212 -17.10 4.35 0.34
C LEU A 212 -16.31 4.33 -0.96
N THR A 213 -16.69 5.19 -1.90
CA THR A 213 -16.02 5.32 -3.20
C THR A 213 -15.40 6.71 -3.32
N TYR A 214 -14.15 6.77 -3.76
CA TYR A 214 -13.47 8.04 -4.00
C TYR A 214 -12.45 7.93 -5.14
N TRP A 215 -12.08 9.10 -5.64
CA TRP A 215 -10.94 9.35 -6.50
C TRP A 215 -10.12 10.47 -5.86
N ILE A 216 -8.80 10.36 -5.86
CA ILE A 216 -7.95 11.45 -5.42
C ILE A 216 -7.67 12.32 -6.64
N VAL A 217 -8.11 13.57 -6.57
CA VAL A 217 -7.86 14.57 -7.59
C VAL A 217 -7.11 15.71 -6.91
N PRO A 218 -5.84 15.97 -7.27
CA PRO A 218 -5.10 17.09 -6.73
C PRO A 218 -5.86 18.37 -7.09
N ARG A 219 -6.10 19.22 -6.09
CA ARG A 219 -6.63 20.57 -6.34
C ARG A 219 -5.63 21.27 -7.26
N ARG A 220 -6.07 21.71 -8.44
CA ARG A 220 -5.33 22.74 -9.18
C ARG A 220 -5.28 23.96 -8.26
N MET A 221 -4.09 24.29 -7.74
CA MET A 221 -3.84 25.66 -7.29
C MET A 221 -3.94 26.51 -8.55
N VAL A 222 -4.99 27.33 -8.62
CA VAL A 222 -5.16 28.39 -9.62
C VAL A 222 -4.42 29.61 -9.12
#